data_AF-A0A015LNE3-F1
#
_entry.id   AF-A0A015LNE3-F1
#
_cell.length_a   1.000
_cell.length_b   1.000
_cell.length_c   1.000
_cell.angle_alpha   90.00
_cell.angle_beta   90.00
_cell.angle_gamma   90.00
#
_symmetry.space_group_name_H-M   'P 1'
#
loop_
_entity.id
_entity.type
_entity.pdbx_description
1 polymer ?
#
loop_
_entity_poly.entity_id
_entity_poly.type
_entity_poly.pdbx_seq_one_letter_code
_entity_poly.pdbx_strand_id
1 'polypeptide(L)'
;MKRIDVKFHFWLEIGSTNWQYTSLMGQDKLVVLQHFDLSKLFPYSRAVQIRSLWDKFYLLHKAMKDSKTDATQFSNDARAWLHQFLDSNYFYQASDITPYMHVLVYHIPEMMRIHHNFGLAAFSCSAVEKKNHQQVSHFFKRTTKDGGTGKGRKSAIIDILEYENRLLYFKEHDEIDSMQLPKRLRVK
;
A
#
# COMPACT_ATOMS: atom_id res chain seq x y z
N MET A 1 1.05 18.70 -5.32
CA MET A 1 1.31 17.55 -4.41
C MET A 1 2.07 17.94 -3.16
N LYS A 2 3.09 18.83 -3.20
CA LYS A 2 3.83 19.30 -2.01
C LYS A 2 2.97 19.83 -0.85
N ARG A 3 1.84 20.50 -1.14
CA ARG A 3 0.92 21.05 -0.12
C ARG A 3 0.28 19.99 0.78
N ILE A 4 0.16 18.76 0.28
CA ILE A 4 -0.37 17.61 1.03
C ILE A 4 0.74 16.62 1.37
N ASP A 5 2.01 17.06 1.31
CA ASP A 5 3.21 16.25 1.59
C ASP A 5 3.33 14.94 0.79
N VAL A 6 2.77 14.91 -0.42
CA VAL A 6 2.86 13.74 -1.31
C VAL A 6 4.03 13.90 -2.28
N LYS A 7 4.96 12.94 -2.28
CA LYS A 7 6.14 12.88 -3.15
C LYS A 7 5.81 12.29 -4.53
N PHE A 8 4.87 12.92 -5.23
CA PHE A 8 4.50 12.58 -6.60
C PHE A 8 4.90 13.69 -7.56
N HIS A 9 5.70 13.34 -8.56
CA HIS A 9 6.20 14.25 -9.58
C HIS A 9 5.87 13.70 -10.96
N PHE A 10 5.56 14.60 -11.88
CA PHE A 10 5.39 14.30 -13.29
C PHE A 10 6.20 15.32 -14.11
N TRP A 11 6.80 14.88 -15.21
CA TRP A 11 7.62 15.73 -16.07
C TRP A 11 7.48 15.28 -17.53
N LEU A 12 7.64 16.22 -18.46
CA LEU A 12 7.71 15.89 -19.88
C LEU A 12 9.11 15.37 -20.19
N GLU A 13 9.19 14.26 -20.90
CA GLU A 13 10.47 13.71 -21.34
C GLU A 13 11.09 14.61 -22.43
N ILE A 14 12.36 14.95 -22.28
CA ILE A 14 13.05 15.86 -23.19
C ILE A 14 13.10 15.23 -24.60
N GLY A 15 12.55 15.93 -25.60
CA GLY A 15 12.48 15.44 -26.97
C GLY A 15 11.30 14.51 -27.27
N SER A 16 10.35 14.38 -26.34
CA SER A 16 9.15 13.55 -26.52
C SER A 16 7.89 14.31 -26.07
N THR A 17 6.73 13.86 -26.57
CA THR A 17 5.41 14.28 -26.07
C THR A 17 4.97 13.46 -24.86
N ASN A 18 5.77 12.48 -24.43
CA ASN A 18 5.42 11.55 -23.36
C ASN A 18 5.68 12.16 -21.99
N TRP A 19 4.69 12.01 -21.11
CA TRP A 19 4.80 12.39 -19.70
C TRP A 19 5.28 11.21 -18.87
N GLN A 20 6.32 11.45 -18.07
CA GLN A 20 6.85 10.52 -17.09
C GLN A 20 6.37 10.90 -15.70
N TYR A 21 6.29 9.93 -14.79
CA TYR A 21 5.86 10.16 -13.42
C TYR A 21 6.52 9.21 -12.42
N THR A 22 6.65 9.65 -11.17
CA THR A 22 7.06 8.78 -10.06
C THR A 22 5.89 7.92 -9.58
N SER A 23 6.17 6.73 -9.04
CA SER A 23 5.13 5.90 -8.42
C SER A 23 4.44 6.60 -7.26
N LEU A 24 3.11 6.49 -7.19
CA LEU A 24 2.31 6.96 -6.06
C LEU A 24 2.16 5.81 -5.05
N MET A 25 2.81 5.94 -3.89
CA MET A 25 2.85 4.88 -2.89
C MET A 25 1.50 4.71 -2.18
N GLY A 26 1.27 3.56 -1.55
CA GLY A 26 -0.02 3.23 -0.93
C GLY A 26 -0.52 4.29 0.07
N GLN A 27 0.36 4.80 0.92
CA GLN A 27 -0.01 5.86 1.89
C GLN A 27 -0.31 7.18 1.17
N ASP A 28 0.50 7.54 0.17
CA ASP A 28 0.30 8.76 -0.60
C ASP A 28 -1.05 8.74 -1.34
N LYS A 29 -1.48 7.59 -1.86
CA LYS A 29 -2.81 7.43 -2.47
C LYS A 29 -3.93 7.83 -1.50
N LEU A 30 -3.83 7.46 -0.22
CA LEU A 30 -4.82 7.83 0.79
C LEU A 30 -4.81 9.31 1.12
N VAL A 31 -3.63 9.94 1.11
CA VAL A 31 -3.50 11.39 1.34
C VAL A 31 -4.10 12.17 0.18
N VAL A 32 -3.86 11.74 -1.06
CA VAL A 32 -4.48 12.31 -2.26
C VAL A 32 -6.00 12.14 -2.22
N LEU A 33 -6.47 10.94 -1.90
CA LEU A 33 -7.90 10.65 -1.81
C LEU A 33 -8.62 11.60 -0.85
N GLN A 34 -8.01 11.96 0.28
CA GLN A 34 -8.62 12.81 1.31
C GLN A 34 -8.43 14.31 1.08
N HIS A 35 -7.22 14.73 0.72
CA HIS A 35 -6.81 16.13 0.87
C HIS A 35 -6.54 16.82 -0.46
N PHE A 36 -6.65 16.12 -1.59
CA PHE A 36 -6.43 16.75 -2.89
C PHE A 36 -7.50 17.81 -3.19
N ASP A 37 -7.03 19.03 -3.43
CA ASP A 37 -7.88 20.16 -3.76
C ASP A 37 -8.36 20.08 -5.22
N LEU A 38 -9.55 19.51 -5.40
CA LEU A 38 -10.20 19.35 -6.69
C LEU A 38 -10.60 20.69 -7.35
N SER A 39 -10.71 21.78 -6.58
CA SER A 39 -11.05 23.11 -7.12
C SER A 39 -9.97 23.66 -8.05
N LYS A 40 -8.75 23.10 -8.00
CA LYS A 40 -7.66 23.45 -8.91
C LYS A 40 -7.80 22.88 -10.31
N LEU A 41 -8.61 21.85 -10.49
CA LEU A 41 -8.79 21.15 -11.77
C LEU A 41 -10.19 21.29 -12.35
N PHE A 42 -11.20 21.50 -11.51
CA PHE A 42 -12.60 21.47 -11.92
C PHE A 42 -13.37 22.70 -11.42
N PRO A 43 -14.46 23.09 -12.12
CA PRO A 43 -15.43 24.04 -11.58
C PRO A 43 -15.95 23.59 -10.22
N TYR A 44 -16.31 24.56 -9.36
CA TYR A 44 -16.68 24.29 -7.97
C TYR A 44 -17.78 23.21 -7.82
N SER A 45 -18.86 23.30 -8.60
CA SER A 45 -19.95 22.31 -8.59
C SER A 45 -19.44 20.89 -8.88
N ARG A 46 -18.58 20.75 -9.90
CA ARG A 46 -17.97 19.48 -10.29
C ARG A 46 -17.01 18.95 -9.22
N ALA A 47 -16.19 19.84 -8.64
CA ALA A 47 -15.27 19.50 -7.58
C ALA A 47 -16.00 18.95 -6.35
N VAL A 48 -17.13 19.55 -5.95
CA VAL A 48 -17.98 19.07 -4.84
C VAL A 48 -18.55 17.68 -5.11
N GLN A 49 -19.01 17.43 -6.34
CA GLN A 49 -19.51 16.10 -6.73
C GLN A 49 -18.43 15.03 -6.63
N ILE A 50 -17.26 15.26 -7.24
CA ILE A 50 -16.14 14.31 -7.19
C ILE A 50 -15.68 14.11 -5.74
N ARG A 51 -15.66 15.18 -4.93
CA ARG A 51 -15.33 15.11 -3.51
C ARG A 51 -16.26 14.19 -2.74
N SER A 52 -17.57 14.34 -2.93
CA SER A 52 -18.57 13.45 -2.33
C SER A 52 -18.33 11.97 -2.69
N LEU A 53 -18.02 11.68 -3.95
CA LEU A 53 -17.74 10.32 -4.41
C LEU A 53 -16.46 9.74 -3.76
N TRP A 54 -15.40 10.56 -3.69
CA TRP A 54 -14.12 10.16 -3.08
C TRP A 54 -14.22 9.96 -1.58
N ASP A 55 -14.98 10.82 -0.89
CA ASP A 55 -15.17 10.72 0.56
C ASP A 55 -15.96 9.47 0.93
N LYS A 56 -17.03 9.14 0.19
CA LYS A 56 -17.77 7.88 0.39
C LYS A 56 -16.89 6.65 0.11
N PHE A 57 -16.09 6.68 -0.95
CA PHE A 57 -15.11 5.62 -1.21
C PHE A 57 -14.11 5.48 -0.06
N TYR A 58 -13.64 6.59 0.49
CA TYR A 58 -12.72 6.59 1.62
C TYR A 58 -13.35 6.00 2.89
N LEU A 59 -14.64 6.29 3.14
CA LEU A 59 -15.40 5.68 4.23
C LEU A 59 -15.50 4.16 4.06
N LEU A 60 -15.79 3.67 2.84
CA LEU A 60 -15.76 2.23 2.55
C LEU A 60 -14.39 1.63 2.80
N HIS A 61 -13.32 2.27 2.32
CA HIS A 61 -11.96 1.80 2.57
C HIS A 61 -11.62 1.72 4.07
N LYS A 62 -12.10 2.66 4.88
CA LYS A 62 -11.97 2.61 6.35
C LYS A 62 -12.78 1.48 6.96
N ALA A 63 -14.06 1.38 6.59
CA ALA A 63 -15.00 0.38 7.10
C ALA A 63 -14.51 -1.05 6.82
N MET A 64 -13.94 -1.29 5.63
CA MET A 64 -13.34 -2.58 5.26
C MET A 64 -12.18 -3.01 6.18
N LYS A 65 -11.48 -2.06 6.80
CA LYS A 65 -10.34 -2.33 7.70
C LYS A 65 -10.74 -2.39 9.17
N ASP A 66 -11.96 -1.96 9.50
CA ASP A 66 -12.46 -1.99 10.87
C ASP A 66 -13.19 -3.32 11.13
N SER A 67 -12.72 -4.04 12.16
CA SER A 67 -13.29 -5.33 12.56
C SER A 67 -14.70 -5.21 13.15
N LYS A 68 -15.13 -4.00 13.51
CA LYS A 68 -16.47 -3.73 14.06
C LYS A 68 -17.51 -3.40 13.00
N THR A 69 -17.11 -3.25 11.74
CA THR A 69 -18.03 -2.89 10.67
C THR A 69 -19.05 -4.00 10.43
N ASP A 70 -20.34 -3.65 10.47
CA ASP A 70 -21.40 -4.57 10.06
C ASP A 70 -21.40 -4.79 8.54
N ALA A 71 -21.43 -6.06 8.14
CA ALA A 71 -21.37 -6.44 6.74
C ALA A 71 -22.61 -6.01 5.93
N THR A 72 -23.78 -5.90 6.57
CA THR A 72 -25.01 -5.46 5.91
C THR A 72 -24.97 -3.97 5.66
N GLN A 73 -24.55 -3.18 6.65
CA GLN A 73 -24.32 -1.75 6.50
C GLN A 73 -23.27 -1.47 5.41
N PHE A 74 -22.14 -2.19 5.44
CA PHE A 74 -21.11 -2.06 4.41
C PHE A 74 -21.66 -2.35 3.00
N SER A 75 -22.45 -3.42 2.84
CA SER A 75 -23.10 -3.76 1.57
C SER A 75 -24.01 -2.65 1.06
N ASN A 76 -24.80 -2.03 1.96
CA ASN A 76 -25.69 -0.93 1.59
C ASN A 76 -24.90 0.30 1.14
N ASP A 77 -23.87 0.67 1.90
CA ASP A 77 -23.01 1.81 1.58
C ASP A 77 -22.23 1.59 0.28
N ALA A 78 -21.72 0.38 0.05
CA ALA A 78 -20.99 0.02 -1.17
C ALA A 78 -21.88 0.09 -2.41
N ARG A 79 -23.13 -0.37 -2.32
CA ARG A 79 -24.11 -0.24 -3.40
C ARG A 79 -24.51 1.21 -3.64
N ALA A 80 -24.77 1.98 -2.58
CA ALA A 80 -25.08 3.40 -2.69
C ALA A 80 -23.94 4.19 -3.36
N TRP A 81 -22.70 3.86 -3.02
CA TRP A 81 -21.52 4.41 -3.68
C TRP A 81 -21.44 4.00 -5.16
N LEU A 82 -21.69 2.74 -5.50
CA LEU A 82 -21.69 2.27 -6.89
C LEU A 82 -22.78 2.96 -7.72
N HIS A 83 -23.98 3.15 -7.16
CA HIS A 83 -25.05 3.90 -7.82
C HIS A 83 -24.64 5.35 -8.11
N GLN A 84 -23.96 6.02 -7.17
CA GLN A 84 -23.43 7.35 -7.42
C GLN A 84 -22.31 7.34 -8.47
N PHE A 85 -21.44 6.32 -8.46
CA PHE A 85 -20.38 6.18 -9.45
C PHE A 85 -20.94 6.02 -10.88
N LEU A 86 -22.04 5.29 -11.02
CA LEU A 86 -22.72 5.01 -12.29
C LEU A 86 -23.75 6.07 -12.69
N ASP A 87 -23.81 7.19 -11.98
CA ASP A 87 -24.67 8.30 -12.39
C ASP A 87 -24.11 8.91 -13.67
N SER A 88 -24.60 8.43 -14.82
CA SER A 88 -24.10 8.71 -16.16
C SER A 88 -24.15 10.19 -16.53
N ASN A 89 -24.99 10.97 -15.86
CA ASN A 89 -25.06 12.42 -16.03
C ASN A 89 -23.85 13.13 -15.42
N TYR A 90 -23.15 12.49 -14.49
CA TYR A 90 -22.09 13.11 -13.71
C TYR A 90 -20.77 12.34 -13.74
N PHE A 91 -20.73 11.01 -13.79
CA PHE A 91 -19.49 10.28 -13.51
C PHE A 91 -19.10 9.29 -14.60
N TYR A 92 -19.48 8.02 -14.46
CA TYR A 92 -18.94 6.92 -15.26
C TYR A 92 -20.06 5.99 -15.72
N GLN A 93 -19.73 5.14 -16.69
CA GLN A 93 -20.64 4.13 -17.24
C GLN A 93 -20.35 2.76 -16.65
N ALA A 94 -21.26 1.81 -16.89
CA ALA A 94 -21.08 0.42 -16.45
C ALA A 94 -19.80 -0.23 -17.04
N SER A 95 -19.36 0.21 -18.23
CA SER A 95 -18.11 -0.24 -18.85
C SER A 95 -16.84 0.17 -18.09
N ASP A 96 -16.94 1.17 -17.22
CA ASP A 96 -15.81 1.69 -16.44
C ASP A 96 -15.64 0.97 -15.09
N ILE A 97 -16.51 0.00 -14.79
CA ILE A 97 -16.42 -0.80 -13.56
C ILE A 97 -15.20 -1.71 -13.65
N THR A 98 -14.25 -1.51 -12.74
CA THR A 98 -13.09 -2.39 -12.63
C THR A 98 -13.41 -3.67 -11.87
N PRO A 99 -12.64 -4.76 -12.06
CA PRO A 99 -12.80 -5.98 -11.27
C PRO A 99 -12.74 -5.75 -9.75
N TYR A 100 -11.90 -4.81 -9.29
CA TYR A 100 -11.81 -4.46 -7.87
C TYR A 100 -13.07 -3.78 -7.33
N MET A 101 -13.77 -2.99 -8.15
CA MET A 101 -15.05 -2.41 -7.76
C MET A 101 -16.13 -3.48 -7.64
N HIS A 102 -16.15 -4.46 -8.56
CA HIS A 102 -17.05 -5.60 -8.46
C HIS A 102 -16.78 -6.40 -7.18
N VAL A 103 -15.51 -6.70 -6.88
CA VAL A 103 -15.10 -7.35 -5.62
C VAL A 103 -15.54 -6.54 -4.40
N LEU A 104 -15.29 -5.22 -4.41
CA LEU A 104 -15.67 -4.33 -3.31
C LEU A 104 -17.16 -4.38 -2.98
N VAL A 105 -18.02 -4.35 -4.00
CA VAL A 105 -19.47 -4.20 -3.80
C VAL A 105 -20.15 -5.53 -3.51
N TYR A 106 -19.71 -6.62 -4.17
CA TYR A 106 -20.40 -7.90 -4.11
C TYR A 106 -19.73 -8.93 -3.20
N HIS A 107 -18.40 -8.93 -3.13
CA HIS A 107 -17.64 -10.01 -2.48
C HIS A 107 -17.09 -9.61 -1.10
N ILE A 108 -16.70 -8.35 -0.90
CA ILE A 108 -16.23 -7.89 0.42
C ILE A 108 -17.27 -8.10 1.53
N PRO A 109 -18.57 -7.75 1.37
CA PRO A 109 -19.56 -8.02 2.41
C PRO A 109 -19.69 -9.52 2.74
N GLU A 110 -19.57 -10.39 1.74
CA GLU A 110 -19.58 -11.85 1.93
C GLU A 110 -18.36 -12.32 2.72
N MET A 111 -17.16 -11.88 2.32
CA MET A 111 -15.91 -12.18 3.03
C MET A 111 -15.93 -11.68 4.48
N MET A 112 -16.54 -10.51 4.75
CA MET A 112 -16.70 -10.00 6.11
C MET A 112 -17.56 -10.92 6.96
N ARG A 113 -18.63 -11.52 6.41
CA ARG A 113 -19.47 -12.49 7.13
C ARG A 113 -18.72 -13.79 7.40
N ILE A 114 -18.07 -14.34 6.38
CA ILE A 114 -17.35 -15.62 6.47
C ILE A 114 -16.17 -15.51 7.44
N HIS A 115 -15.42 -14.39 7.39
CA HIS A 115 -14.18 -14.20 8.14
C HIS A 115 -14.28 -13.19 9.28
N HIS A 116 -15.46 -12.97 9.85
CA HIS A 116 -15.70 -11.99 10.93
C HIS A 116 -14.74 -12.16 12.13
N ASN A 117 -14.34 -13.40 12.44
CA ASN A 117 -13.43 -13.69 13.56
C ASN A 117 -11.99 -13.19 13.35
N PHE A 118 -11.49 -13.24 12.11
CA PHE A 118 -10.11 -12.86 11.78
C PHE A 118 -10.01 -11.46 11.17
N GLY A 119 -11.11 -10.99 10.56
CA GLY A 119 -11.15 -9.78 9.77
C GLY A 119 -10.42 -9.92 8.43
N LEU A 120 -10.69 -8.99 7.51
CA LEU A 120 -10.08 -9.00 6.18
C LEU A 120 -8.57 -8.68 6.19
N ALA A 121 -8.10 -7.99 7.24
CA ALA A 121 -6.69 -7.64 7.38
C ALA A 121 -5.78 -8.88 7.47
N ALA A 122 -6.28 -9.99 8.00
CA ALA A 122 -5.53 -11.26 8.08
C ALA A 122 -5.14 -11.81 6.70
N PHE A 123 -5.91 -11.48 5.66
CA PHE A 123 -5.68 -11.90 4.27
C PHE A 123 -4.89 -10.86 3.45
N SER A 124 -4.40 -9.79 4.09
CA SER A 124 -3.64 -8.76 3.41
C SER A 124 -2.26 -9.25 2.98
N CYS A 125 -1.88 -8.93 1.74
CA CYS A 125 -0.54 -9.17 1.22
C CYS A 125 0.52 -8.19 1.74
N SER A 126 0.14 -7.18 2.55
CA SER A 126 1.08 -6.15 3.04
C SER A 126 2.29 -6.72 3.80
N ALA A 127 2.10 -7.83 4.55
CA ALA A 127 3.20 -8.48 5.26
C ALA A 127 4.21 -9.09 4.29
N VAL A 128 3.72 -9.74 3.23
CA VAL A 128 4.57 -10.34 2.17
C VAL A 128 5.29 -9.25 1.39
N GLU A 129 4.61 -8.17 1.02
CA GLU A 129 5.22 -7.01 0.35
C GLU A 129 6.32 -6.37 1.20
N LYS A 130 6.08 -6.22 2.51
CA LYS A 130 7.09 -5.71 3.46
C LYS A 130 8.29 -6.64 3.55
N LYS A 131 8.07 -7.96 3.63
CA LYS A 131 9.15 -8.96 3.65
C LYS A 131 9.98 -8.88 2.37
N ASN A 132 9.33 -8.81 1.20
CA ASN A 132 10.02 -8.63 -0.07
C ASN A 132 10.85 -7.33 -0.09
N HIS A 133 10.29 -6.21 0.36
CA HIS A 133 11.02 -4.94 0.45
C HIS A 133 12.27 -5.04 1.34
N GLN A 134 12.13 -5.67 2.51
CA GLN A 134 13.26 -5.90 3.42
C GLN A 134 14.33 -6.77 2.77
N GLN A 135 13.95 -7.89 2.15
CA GLN A 135 14.91 -8.78 1.49
C GLN A 135 15.66 -8.07 0.35
N VAL A 136 14.94 -7.36 -0.53
CA VAL A 136 15.56 -6.54 -1.59
C VAL A 136 16.52 -5.50 -1.01
N SER A 137 16.12 -4.80 0.04
CA SER A 137 16.94 -3.76 0.67
C SER A 137 18.22 -4.31 1.32
N HIS A 138 18.09 -5.39 2.09
CA HIS A 138 19.18 -5.95 2.87
C HIS A 138 20.19 -6.73 2.02
N PHE A 139 19.74 -7.53 1.06
CA PHE A 139 20.60 -8.49 0.36
C PHE A 139 20.94 -8.08 -1.09
N PHE A 140 20.10 -7.27 -1.72
CA PHE A 140 20.29 -6.91 -3.14
C PHE A 140 20.68 -5.45 -3.35
N LYS A 141 20.41 -4.56 -2.37
CA LYS A 141 20.78 -3.13 -2.44
C LYS A 141 21.93 -2.74 -1.52
N ARG A 142 22.14 -3.46 -0.40
CA ARG A 142 23.18 -3.13 0.60
C ARG A 142 24.46 -3.95 0.51
N THR A 143 24.43 -5.13 -0.10
CA THR A 143 25.62 -5.97 -0.30
C THR A 143 26.03 -5.95 -1.76
N THR A 144 27.29 -5.55 -1.99
CA THR A 144 28.05 -5.50 -3.25
C THR A 144 27.22 -5.79 -4.51
N LYS A 145 27.02 -4.76 -5.33
CA LYS A 145 26.25 -4.77 -6.58
C LYS A 145 26.63 -5.91 -7.56
N ASP A 146 27.74 -6.61 -7.33
CA ASP A 146 28.21 -7.72 -8.14
C ASP A 146 28.46 -9.04 -7.38
N GLY A 147 28.18 -9.09 -6.07
CA GLY A 147 28.55 -10.22 -5.21
C GLY A 147 30.05 -10.48 -5.30
N GLY A 148 30.83 -9.81 -4.44
CA GLY A 148 32.30 -9.79 -4.47
C GLY A 148 32.95 -10.96 -5.23
N THR A 149 33.66 -10.64 -6.32
CA THR A 149 34.30 -11.59 -7.23
C THR A 149 35.33 -12.44 -6.48
N GLY A 150 34.94 -13.60 -5.97
CA GLY A 150 35.84 -14.47 -5.21
C GLY A 150 35.31 -15.87 -4.93
N LYS A 151 36.25 -16.82 -4.79
CA LYS A 151 36.03 -18.21 -4.37
C LYS A 151 35.50 -18.25 -2.93
N GLY A 152 34.18 -18.12 -2.77
CA GLY A 152 33.48 -18.14 -1.48
C GLY A 152 32.04 -17.63 -1.53
N ARG A 153 31.47 -17.50 -2.74
CA ARG A 153 30.17 -16.87 -2.99
C ARG A 153 29.05 -17.73 -2.39
N LYS A 154 28.49 -17.27 -1.27
CA LYS A 154 27.20 -17.76 -0.79
C LYS A 154 26.09 -17.30 -1.72
N SER A 155 25.08 -18.15 -1.91
CA SER A 155 23.87 -17.71 -2.62
C SER A 155 23.09 -16.77 -1.70
N ALA A 156 22.38 -15.80 -2.30
CA ALA A 156 21.53 -14.88 -1.54
C ALA A 156 20.49 -15.62 -0.69
N ILE A 157 20.06 -16.80 -1.13
CA ILE A 157 19.13 -17.67 -0.37
C ILE A 157 19.77 -18.14 0.94
N ILE A 158 21.03 -18.57 0.91
CA ILE A 158 21.73 -19.02 2.13
C ILE A 158 21.97 -17.83 3.07
N ASP A 159 22.33 -16.65 2.54
CA ASP A 159 22.50 -15.45 3.36
C ASP A 159 21.18 -15.01 4.03
N ILE A 160 20.06 -15.10 3.30
CA ILE A 160 18.71 -14.84 3.85
C ILE A 160 18.38 -15.86 4.96
N LEU A 161 18.59 -17.15 4.70
CA LEU A 161 18.29 -18.21 5.67
C LEU A 161 19.11 -18.05 6.96
N GLU A 162 20.40 -17.78 6.85
CA GLU A 162 21.24 -17.57 8.04
C GLU A 162 20.86 -16.33 8.83
N TYR A 163 20.51 -15.24 8.14
CA TYR A 163 20.04 -14.03 8.80
C TYR A 163 18.71 -14.25 9.53
N GLU A 164 17.74 -14.90 8.87
CA GLU A 164 16.44 -15.23 9.48
C GLU A 164 16.63 -16.18 10.68
N ASN A 165 17.48 -17.20 10.57
CA ASN A 165 17.78 -18.12 11.68
C ASN A 165 18.43 -17.41 12.87
N ARG A 166 19.35 -16.47 12.64
CA ARG A 166 19.95 -15.67 13.72
C ARG A 166 18.91 -14.80 14.42
N LEU A 167 18.04 -14.14 13.65
CA LEU A 167 16.97 -13.32 14.22
C LEU A 167 15.99 -14.16 15.06
N LEU A 168 15.65 -15.37 14.60
CA LEU A 168 14.81 -16.30 15.35
C LEU A 168 15.48 -16.73 16.65
N TYR A 169 16.75 -17.14 16.59
CA TYR A 169 17.53 -17.53 17.76
C TYR A 169 17.52 -16.43 18.83
N PHE A 170 17.85 -15.18 18.48
CA PHE A 170 17.85 -14.04 19.41
C PHE A 170 16.46 -13.61 19.89
N LYS A 171 15.40 -13.98 19.18
CA LYS A 171 14.02 -13.68 19.60
C LYS A 171 13.49 -14.71 20.59
N GLU A 172 13.90 -15.97 20.44
CA GLU A 172 13.52 -17.07 21.33
C GLU A 172 14.41 -17.15 22.57
N HIS A 173 15.67 -16.73 22.45
CA HIS A 173 16.64 -16.72 23.53
C HIS A 173 16.93 -15.25 23.89
N ASP A 174 16.30 -14.77 24.95
CA ASP A 174 16.42 -13.40 25.50
C ASP A 174 17.80 -13.16 26.15
N GLU A 175 18.87 -13.75 25.61
CA GLU A 175 20.25 -13.67 26.15
C GLU A 175 20.99 -12.41 25.68
N ILE A 176 20.30 -11.28 25.57
CA ILE A 176 20.94 -10.01 25.19
C ILE A 176 21.65 -9.37 26.40
N ASP A 177 21.31 -9.74 27.65
CA ASP A 177 21.92 -9.16 28.84
C ASP A 177 23.39 -9.60 29.08
N SER A 178 23.93 -10.55 28.30
CA SER A 178 25.32 -11.02 28.48
C SER A 178 26.25 -10.75 27.30
N MET A 179 25.75 -10.30 26.14
CA MET A 179 26.60 -10.00 24.99
C MET A 179 27.21 -8.60 25.10
N GLN A 180 28.51 -8.52 25.40
CA GLN A 180 29.26 -7.29 25.22
C GLN A 180 29.14 -6.82 23.76
N LEU A 181 28.43 -5.71 23.55
CA LEU A 181 28.37 -5.04 22.25
C LEU A 181 29.80 -4.87 21.70
N PRO A 182 30.07 -5.22 20.43
CA PRO A 182 31.37 -5.01 19.83
C PRO A 182 31.77 -3.55 19.95
N LYS A 183 32.88 -3.28 20.64
CA LYS A 183 33.46 -1.93 20.72
C LYS A 183 33.72 -1.45 19.29
N ARG A 184 33.00 -0.40 18.86
CA ARG A 184 33.33 0.32 17.63
C ARG A 184 34.76 0.83 17.72
N LEU A 185 35.67 0.15 17.04
CA LEU A 185 37.02 0.65 16.81
C LEU A 185 36.91 1.83 15.85
N ARG A 186 37.04 3.05 16.38
CA ARG A 186 37.34 4.22 15.56
C ARG A 186 38.83 4.14 15.20
N VAL A 187 39.10 3.70 13.99
CA VAL A 187 40.42 3.91 13.38
C VAL A 187 40.53 5.42 13.11
N LYS A 188 41.58 6.04 13.64
CA LYS A 188 41.93 7.44 13.38
C LYS A 188 42.50 7.59 11.97
#